data_AF-A0A7W0TU84-F1
#
_entry.id   AF-A0A7W0TU84-F1
#
_cell.length_a   1.000
_cell.length_b   1.000
_cell.length_c   1.000
_cell.angle_alpha   90.00
_cell.angle_beta   90.00
_cell.angle_gamma   90.00
#
_symmetry.space_group_name_H-M   'P 1'
#
loop_
_entity.id
_entity.type
_entity.pdbx_description
1 polymer ?
#
loop_
_entity_poly.entity_id
_entity_poly.type
_entity_poly.pdbx_seq_one_letter_code
_entity_poly.pdbx_strand_id
1 'polypeptide(L)'
;MEPRCPRWLLSLRAVLSVLAISVIGVSVPGVPASAHEADGQPARIHSGSCGSFQGVVYLLTGVGADTTRDGTPVPLSEQVGLESAFQVARSETSVPVPLSEIVEDEHAIVVYESDEAMDRVIACGNVGGLFTGQMPGVVMPGDELAVVLAEQDGSGFSGIAMLTAAGRSTEVHLYLADGLARGARGEDVDHHDAPATPVGG
;
A
#
# COMPACT_ATOMS: atom_id res chain seq x y z
N MET A 1 -79.57 -6.75 18.41
CA MET A 1 -80.06 -7.92 17.65
C MET A 1 -78.87 -8.49 16.89
N GLU A 2 -78.31 -9.58 17.41
CA GLU A 2 -77.55 -10.55 16.59
C GLU A 2 -78.47 -11.08 15.46
N PRO A 3 -77.89 -11.58 14.36
CA PRO A 3 -77.78 -13.02 14.29
C PRO A 3 -76.42 -13.56 13.82
N ARG A 4 -76.16 -14.76 14.32
CA ARG A 4 -75.01 -15.63 14.15
C ARG A 4 -75.12 -16.51 12.89
N CYS A 5 -73.94 -16.96 12.42
CA CYS A 5 -73.62 -18.26 11.78
C CYS A 5 -74.15 -18.53 10.34
N PRO A 6 -73.57 -19.49 9.56
CA PRO A 6 -72.86 -20.70 10.03
C PRO A 6 -71.60 -21.18 9.29
N ARG A 7 -70.90 -22.05 10.05
CA ARG A 7 -69.96 -23.09 9.63
C ARG A 7 -70.62 -24.08 8.65
N TRP A 8 -70.03 -24.28 7.48
CA TRP A 8 -70.15 -25.49 6.66
C TRP A 8 -68.72 -25.83 6.19
N LEU A 9 -68.05 -26.80 6.79
CA LEU A 9 -68.12 -28.25 6.50
C LEU A 9 -67.36 -28.64 5.23
N LEU A 10 -66.52 -29.68 5.39
CA LEU A 10 -66.16 -30.72 4.40
C LEU A 10 -65.19 -30.23 3.28
N SER A 11 -64.00 -30.78 3.05
CA SER A 11 -63.62 -32.19 2.82
C SER A 11 -62.14 -32.20 2.39
N LEU A 12 -61.26 -33.03 2.95
CA LEU A 12 -60.89 -34.39 2.48
C LEU A 12 -59.79 -34.43 1.38
N ARG A 13 -58.73 -35.23 1.68
CA ARG A 13 -57.75 -35.91 0.78
C ARG A 13 -56.50 -35.11 0.35
N ALA A 14 -55.32 -35.38 0.91
CA ALA A 14 -54.42 -36.52 0.68
C ALA A 14 -53.67 -36.43 -0.67
N VAL A 15 -52.39 -36.01 -0.65
CA VAL A 15 -51.42 -36.31 -1.73
C VAL A 15 -49.98 -36.34 -1.19
N LEU A 16 -49.37 -37.52 -1.34
CA LEU A 16 -47.94 -37.88 -1.52
C LEU A 16 -46.83 -37.05 -0.83
N SER A 17 -46.17 -37.67 0.15
CA SER A 17 -44.83 -37.29 0.61
C SER A 17 -43.77 -37.92 -0.30
N VAL A 18 -43.07 -37.10 -1.10
CA VAL A 18 -41.87 -37.49 -1.86
C VAL A 18 -40.66 -37.36 -0.93
N LEU A 19 -39.93 -38.46 -0.75
CA LEU A 19 -38.69 -38.53 0.02
C LEU A 19 -37.54 -37.98 -0.85
N ALA A 20 -37.10 -36.75 -0.61
CA ALA A 20 -35.92 -36.17 -1.26
C ALA A 20 -34.70 -36.26 -0.32
N ILE A 21 -33.74 -37.12 -0.68
CA ILE A 21 -32.44 -37.21 -0.02
C ILE A 21 -31.63 -35.99 -0.44
N SER A 22 -31.48 -35.01 0.46
CA SER A 22 -30.61 -33.86 0.26
C SER A 22 -29.17 -34.22 0.66
N VAL A 23 -28.27 -34.20 -0.32
CA VAL A 23 -26.82 -34.28 -0.11
C VAL A 23 -26.36 -32.91 0.42
N ILE A 24 -25.90 -32.87 1.66
CA ILE A 24 -25.31 -31.66 2.26
C ILE A 24 -23.89 -31.53 1.71
N GLY A 25 -23.71 -30.68 0.70
CA GLY A 25 -22.40 -30.24 0.24
C GLY A 25 -21.81 -29.26 1.26
N VAL A 26 -20.69 -29.62 1.87
CA VAL A 26 -19.92 -28.74 2.76
C VAL A 26 -19.29 -27.62 1.93
N SER A 27 -19.75 -26.39 2.14
CA SER A 27 -19.11 -25.19 1.60
C SER A 27 -17.97 -24.79 2.53
N VAL A 28 -16.73 -24.81 2.04
CA VAL A 28 -15.58 -24.24 2.74
C VAL A 28 -15.66 -22.71 2.59
N PRO A 29 -15.75 -21.92 3.67
CA PRO A 29 -15.70 -20.47 3.56
C PRO A 29 -14.30 -20.05 3.10
N GLY A 30 -14.23 -19.36 1.96
CA GLY A 30 -13.03 -18.64 1.56
C GLY A 30 -12.71 -17.58 2.60
N VAL A 31 -11.44 -17.47 2.98
CA VAL A 31 -10.96 -16.41 3.86
C VAL A 31 -11.17 -15.08 3.13
N PRO A 32 -11.92 -14.12 3.68
CA PRO A 32 -11.98 -12.80 3.07
C PRO A 32 -10.59 -12.19 3.17
N ALA A 33 -9.93 -11.95 2.03
CA ALA A 33 -8.87 -10.98 1.98
C ALA A 33 -9.45 -9.66 2.50
N SER A 34 -8.84 -9.08 3.52
CA SER A 34 -9.31 -7.84 4.09
C SER A 34 -9.18 -6.79 3.00
N ALA A 35 -10.28 -6.15 2.60
CA ALA A 35 -10.27 -5.12 1.55
C ALA A 35 -9.22 -4.01 1.80
N HIS A 36 -8.78 -3.87 3.05
CA HIS A 36 -7.78 -2.92 3.49
C HIS A 36 -6.33 -3.26 3.10
N GLU A 37 -5.98 -4.54 2.90
CA GLU A 37 -4.63 -4.90 2.45
C GLU A 37 -4.41 -4.53 0.99
N ALA A 38 -5.49 -4.48 0.19
CA ALA A 38 -5.44 -4.20 -1.23
C ALA A 38 -5.06 -2.74 -1.55
N ASP A 39 -5.29 -1.81 -0.61
CA ASP A 39 -5.08 -0.37 -0.81
C ASP A 39 -3.64 0.08 -0.50
N GLY A 40 -2.84 -0.78 0.16
CA GLY A 40 -1.44 -0.50 0.50
C GLY A 40 -1.25 0.58 1.58
N GLN A 41 0.00 1.01 1.82
CA GLN A 41 0.27 2.13 2.73
C GLN A 41 -0.12 3.46 2.06
N PRO A 42 -1.05 4.24 2.62
CA PRO A 42 -1.54 5.46 1.97
C PRO A 42 -0.41 6.46 1.73
N ALA A 43 -0.34 7.02 0.52
CA ALA A 43 0.66 8.02 0.15
C ALA A 43 0.01 9.27 -0.43
N ARG A 44 0.54 10.45 -0.08
CA ARG A 44 -0.01 11.75 -0.47
C ARG A 44 1.08 12.78 -0.68
N ILE A 45 0.81 13.73 -1.58
CA ILE A 45 1.59 14.96 -1.68
C ILE A 45 0.84 16.05 -0.94
N HIS A 46 1.52 16.72 -0.02
CA HIS A 46 1.04 17.85 0.76
C HIS A 46 1.79 19.10 0.37
N SER A 47 1.17 20.27 0.55
CA SER A 47 1.91 21.53 0.55
C SER A 47 2.75 21.69 1.82
N GLY A 48 3.85 22.44 1.72
CA GLY A 48 4.82 22.66 2.80
C GLY A 48 5.94 21.62 2.82
N SER A 49 6.44 21.31 4.01
CA SER A 49 7.58 20.42 4.23
C SER A 49 7.26 19.34 5.26
N CYS A 50 8.09 18.30 5.39
CA CYS A 50 7.92 17.24 6.39
C CYS A 50 7.85 17.73 7.84
N GLY A 51 8.39 18.92 8.14
CA GLY A 51 8.28 19.54 9.48
C GLY A 51 6.97 20.28 9.73
N SER A 52 6.24 20.65 8.67
CA SER A 52 5.03 21.46 8.76
C SER A 52 4.20 21.37 7.47
N PHE A 53 3.78 20.16 7.10
CA PHE A 53 2.95 19.94 5.92
C PHE A 53 1.52 20.34 6.21
N GLN A 54 0.81 20.79 5.17
CA GLN A 54 -0.54 21.32 5.27
C GLN A 54 -1.49 20.46 4.44
N GLY A 55 -2.48 21.08 3.77
CA GLY A 55 -3.48 20.38 3.01
C GLY A 55 -2.90 19.38 1.99
N VAL A 56 -3.68 18.34 1.71
CA VAL A 56 -3.38 17.38 0.66
C VAL A 56 -3.59 18.07 -0.69
N VAL A 57 -2.56 18.06 -1.54
CA VAL A 57 -2.64 18.59 -2.91
C VAL A 57 -2.87 17.48 -3.93
N TYR A 58 -2.23 16.32 -3.75
CA TYR A 58 -2.39 15.17 -4.64
C TYR A 58 -2.48 13.87 -3.84
N LEU A 59 -3.36 12.98 -4.29
CA LEU A 59 -3.53 11.64 -3.74
C LEU A 59 -2.75 10.66 -4.62
N LEU A 60 -1.97 9.78 -4.00
CA LEU A 60 -1.20 8.76 -4.69
C LEU A 60 -1.82 7.38 -4.46
N THR A 61 -1.50 6.43 -5.32
CA THR A 61 -1.73 4.99 -5.07
C THR A 61 -0.92 4.59 -3.84
N GLY A 62 -1.53 3.85 -2.92
CA GLY A 62 -0.85 3.37 -1.73
C GLY A 62 0.33 2.46 -2.07
N VAL A 63 1.39 2.53 -1.29
CA VAL A 63 2.60 1.73 -1.51
C VAL A 63 2.28 0.28 -1.23
N GLY A 64 2.61 -0.62 -2.17
CA GLY A 64 2.25 -2.04 -2.05
C GLY A 64 0.78 -2.35 -2.33
N ALA A 65 0.01 -1.41 -2.87
CA ALA A 65 -1.38 -1.66 -3.25
C ALA A 65 -1.49 -2.68 -4.40
N ASP A 66 -2.49 -3.56 -4.32
CA ASP A 66 -2.86 -4.51 -5.38
C ASP A 66 -3.75 -3.86 -6.45
N THR A 67 -4.26 -2.67 -6.16
CA THR A 67 -5.06 -1.87 -7.10
C THR A 67 -4.60 -0.42 -7.10
N THR A 68 -4.51 0.17 -8.29
CA THR A 68 -4.29 1.60 -8.46
C THR A 68 -5.49 2.39 -7.92
N ARG A 69 -5.27 3.69 -7.68
CA ARG A 69 -6.32 4.63 -7.26
C ARG A 69 -7.59 4.59 -8.13
N ASP A 70 -7.44 4.37 -9.43
CA ASP A 70 -8.56 4.36 -10.38
C ASP A 70 -9.27 2.99 -10.45
N GLY A 71 -8.94 2.07 -9.54
CA GLY A 71 -9.51 0.73 -9.46
C GLY A 71 -8.94 -0.25 -10.50
N THR A 72 -7.83 0.11 -11.17
CA THR A 72 -7.14 -0.81 -12.09
C THR A 72 -6.25 -1.75 -11.28
N PRO A 73 -6.33 -3.08 -11.45
CA PRO A 73 -5.44 -4.02 -10.78
C PRO A 73 -3.97 -3.73 -11.12
N VAL A 74 -3.13 -3.69 -10.09
CA VAL A 74 -1.68 -3.65 -10.24
C VAL A 74 -1.23 -5.07 -10.64
N PRO A 75 -0.44 -5.24 -11.71
CA PRO A 75 0.04 -6.55 -12.10
C PRO A 75 0.83 -7.20 -10.97
N LEU A 76 0.42 -8.42 -10.58
CA LEU A 76 1.19 -9.25 -9.65
C LEU A 76 2.60 -9.43 -10.22
N SER A 77 3.60 -9.03 -9.46
CA SER A 77 5.00 -9.20 -9.83
C SER A 77 5.47 -10.54 -9.30
N GLU A 78 5.85 -11.46 -10.19
CA GLU A 78 6.47 -12.72 -9.76
C GLU A 78 7.87 -12.40 -9.21
N GLN A 79 8.18 -12.88 -8.00
CA GLN A 79 9.53 -12.73 -7.44
C GLN A 79 10.51 -13.51 -8.34
N VAL A 80 11.51 -12.81 -8.84
CA VAL A 80 12.60 -13.41 -9.62
C VAL A 80 13.90 -13.37 -8.82
N GLY A 81 14.74 -14.39 -8.98
CA GLY A 81 16.03 -14.46 -8.29
C GLY A 81 15.97 -15.14 -6.92
N LEU A 82 16.77 -14.64 -5.97
CA LEU A 82 16.90 -15.22 -4.62
C LEU A 82 15.68 -14.86 -3.75
N GLU A 83 15.08 -15.86 -3.12
CA GLU A 83 13.94 -15.68 -2.20
C GLU A 83 14.31 -14.85 -0.97
N SER A 84 15.59 -14.85 -0.58
CA SER A 84 16.11 -14.06 0.53
C SER A 84 16.37 -12.59 0.17
N ALA A 85 16.04 -12.15 -1.04
CA ALA A 85 16.18 -10.75 -1.42
C ALA A 85 15.18 -9.88 -0.64
N PHE A 86 15.67 -8.79 -0.05
CA PHE A 86 14.80 -7.79 0.58
C PHE A 86 13.88 -7.18 -0.47
N GLN A 87 12.58 -7.36 -0.27
CA GLN A 87 11.57 -6.78 -1.15
C GLN A 87 11.34 -5.31 -0.81
N VAL A 88 11.05 -4.52 -1.83
CA VAL A 88 10.69 -3.12 -1.69
C VAL A 88 9.25 -2.99 -2.14
N ALA A 89 8.39 -2.44 -1.28
CA ALA A 89 7.02 -2.12 -1.63
C ALA A 89 7.03 -0.96 -2.63
N ARG A 90 6.21 -1.07 -3.68
CA ARG A 90 6.19 -0.09 -4.78
C ARG A 90 4.80 0.48 -4.99
N SER A 91 4.74 1.74 -5.41
CA SER A 91 3.54 2.37 -5.96
C SER A 91 3.88 3.15 -7.22
N GLU A 92 2.89 3.32 -8.09
CA GLU A 92 2.96 4.12 -9.31
C GLU A 92 1.69 4.98 -9.41
N THR A 93 1.85 6.26 -9.73
CA THR A 93 0.74 7.21 -9.89
C THR A 93 1.07 8.25 -10.95
N SER A 94 0.13 8.51 -11.86
CA SER A 94 0.20 9.65 -12.77
C SER A 94 -0.53 10.85 -12.17
N VAL A 95 0.20 11.94 -11.91
CA VAL A 95 -0.35 13.20 -11.41
C VAL A 95 -0.56 14.15 -12.60
N PRO A 96 -1.76 14.73 -12.79
CA PRO A 96 -2.10 15.50 -13.99
C PRO A 96 -1.57 16.96 -13.97
N VAL A 97 -0.37 17.18 -13.45
CA VAL A 97 0.35 18.46 -13.49
C VAL A 97 1.81 18.24 -13.92
N PRO A 98 2.43 19.22 -14.60
CA PRO A 98 3.83 19.11 -14.97
C PRO A 98 4.73 19.13 -13.73
N LEU A 99 5.86 18.43 -13.79
CA LEU A 99 6.81 18.34 -12.67
C LEU A 99 7.35 19.72 -12.25
N SER A 100 7.46 20.65 -13.20
CA SER A 100 7.83 22.04 -12.91
C SER A 100 6.88 22.70 -11.90
N GLU A 101 5.59 22.45 -11.99
CA GLU A 101 4.57 23.02 -11.08
C GLU A 101 4.69 22.40 -9.68
N ILE A 102 5.00 21.10 -9.59
CA ILE A 102 5.19 20.44 -8.29
C ILE A 102 6.43 20.99 -7.56
N VAL A 103 7.50 21.34 -8.28
CA VAL A 103 8.73 21.86 -7.65
C VAL A 103 8.75 23.39 -7.50
N GLU A 104 7.79 24.10 -8.07
CA GLU A 104 7.68 25.56 -7.97
C GLU A 104 7.35 25.99 -6.53
N ASP A 105 6.52 25.21 -5.84
CA ASP A 105 6.14 25.42 -4.45
C ASP A 105 6.70 24.34 -3.53
N GLU A 106 6.75 24.63 -2.23
CA GLU A 106 7.14 23.66 -1.21
C GLU A 106 6.10 22.55 -1.13
N HIS A 107 6.54 21.31 -1.36
CA HIS A 107 5.72 20.12 -1.21
C HIS A 107 6.46 19.03 -0.42
N ALA A 108 5.68 18.19 0.26
CA ALA A 108 6.18 17.00 0.94
C ALA A 108 5.39 15.76 0.49
N ILE A 109 6.10 14.67 0.23
CA ILE A 109 5.51 13.35 0.02
C ILE A 109 5.46 12.66 1.38
N VAL A 110 4.26 12.25 1.78
CA VAL A 110 3.97 11.67 3.10
C VAL A 110 3.36 10.29 2.89
N VAL A 111 3.90 9.30 3.59
CA VAL A 111 3.36 7.93 3.65
C VAL A 111 2.86 7.64 5.06
N TYR A 112 1.66 7.09 5.16
CA TYR A 112 0.96 6.78 6.40
C TYR A 112 1.00 5.29 6.72
N GLU A 113 0.75 4.95 7.98
CA GLU A 113 0.76 3.57 8.48
C GLU A 113 -0.35 2.71 7.83
N SER A 114 -1.59 3.21 7.83
CA SER A 114 -2.77 2.58 7.19
C SER A 114 -3.88 3.61 6.97
N ASP A 115 -5.00 3.25 6.33
CA ASP A 115 -6.11 4.20 6.19
C ASP A 115 -6.86 4.49 7.50
N GLU A 116 -6.74 3.63 8.50
CA GLU A 116 -7.27 3.92 9.85
C GLU A 116 -6.33 4.79 10.69
N ALA A 117 -5.04 4.80 10.38
CA ALA A 117 -3.98 5.48 11.12
C ALA A 117 -3.39 6.66 10.33
N MET A 118 -4.25 7.52 9.79
CA MET A 118 -3.88 8.69 8.99
C MET A 118 -3.20 9.82 9.78
N ASP A 119 -3.11 9.71 11.11
CA ASP A 119 -2.32 10.59 11.98
C ASP A 119 -0.89 10.07 12.19
N ARG A 120 -0.59 8.85 11.72
CA ARG A 120 0.70 8.18 11.89
C ARG A 120 1.47 8.21 10.58
N VAL A 121 2.41 9.14 10.49
CA VAL A 121 3.34 9.22 9.35
C VAL A 121 4.47 8.23 9.58
N ILE A 122 4.69 7.33 8.62
CA ILE A 122 5.79 6.33 8.69
C ILE A 122 7.02 6.77 7.91
N ALA A 123 6.84 7.54 6.83
CA ALA A 123 7.94 8.10 6.07
C ALA A 123 7.56 9.44 5.43
N CYS A 124 8.53 10.35 5.30
CA CYS A 124 8.32 11.64 4.66
C CYS A 124 9.54 12.13 3.89
N GLY A 125 9.33 12.75 2.73
CA GLY A 125 10.38 13.44 1.97
C GLY A 125 9.93 14.79 1.43
N ASN A 126 10.76 15.82 1.58
CA ASN A 126 10.55 17.13 0.96
C ASN A 126 10.83 17.01 -0.55
N VAL A 127 9.90 17.46 -1.38
CA VAL A 127 10.06 17.46 -2.83
C VAL A 127 11.13 18.49 -3.21
N GLY A 128 12.24 18.00 -3.73
CA GLY A 128 13.36 18.82 -4.14
C GLY A 128 14.61 17.97 -4.35
N GLY A 129 15.62 18.55 -4.99
CA GLY A 129 16.85 17.84 -5.34
C GLY A 129 17.42 18.29 -6.68
N LEU A 130 18.22 17.42 -7.27
CA LEU A 130 18.80 17.63 -8.59
C LEU A 130 17.97 16.87 -9.62
N PHE A 131 17.58 17.55 -10.69
CA PHE A 131 17.04 16.87 -11.87
C PHE A 131 18.15 16.05 -12.52
N THR A 132 17.90 14.77 -12.70
CA THR A 132 18.67 13.92 -13.59
C THR A 132 18.08 14.11 -14.97
N GLY A 133 18.59 15.12 -15.68
CA GLY A 133 18.07 15.55 -16.96
C GLY A 133 19.16 15.90 -17.96
N GLN A 134 18.79 16.00 -19.23
CA GLN A 134 19.75 16.24 -20.31
C GLN A 134 20.30 17.67 -20.32
N MET A 135 19.57 18.63 -19.72
CA MET A 135 19.95 20.04 -19.65
C MET A 135 19.76 20.62 -18.24
N PRO A 136 20.74 21.32 -17.66
CA PRO A 136 20.59 21.95 -16.36
C PRO A 136 19.56 23.08 -16.36
N GLY A 137 18.65 23.07 -15.37
CA GLY A 137 17.77 24.21 -15.07
C GLY A 137 16.51 24.33 -15.92
N VAL A 138 16.21 23.37 -16.80
CA VAL A 138 14.95 23.28 -17.54
C VAL A 138 14.40 21.88 -17.39
N VAL A 139 13.13 21.75 -16.98
CA VAL A 139 12.46 20.45 -16.85
C VAL A 139 11.90 20.04 -18.22
N MET A 140 12.39 18.92 -18.74
CA MET A 140 12.00 18.32 -20.01
C MET A 140 11.31 16.97 -19.78
N PRO A 141 10.47 16.51 -20.72
CA PRO A 141 9.92 15.15 -20.64
C PRO A 141 11.04 14.11 -20.57
N GLY A 142 10.94 13.20 -19.59
CA GLY A 142 11.97 12.20 -19.27
C GLY A 142 12.98 12.64 -18.22
N ASP A 143 12.99 13.90 -17.79
CA ASP A 143 13.80 14.31 -16.64
C ASP A 143 13.23 13.71 -15.35
N GLU A 144 14.12 13.29 -14.46
CA GLU A 144 13.76 12.63 -13.21
C GLU A 144 14.24 13.41 -11.99
N LEU A 145 13.39 13.47 -10.97
CA LEU A 145 13.72 13.98 -9.65
C LEU A 145 13.59 12.87 -8.61
N ALA A 146 14.72 12.47 -8.04
CA ALA A 146 14.76 11.52 -6.93
C ALA A 146 14.65 12.27 -5.59
N VAL A 147 13.67 11.88 -4.79
CA VAL A 147 13.41 12.42 -3.44
C VAL A 147 13.57 11.30 -2.43
N VAL A 148 14.36 11.53 -1.38
CA VAL A 148 14.50 10.57 -0.27
C VAL A 148 13.31 10.69 0.67
N LEU A 149 12.73 9.56 1.05
CA LEU A 149 11.73 9.44 2.10
C LEU A 149 12.43 8.95 3.37
N ALA A 150 12.56 9.85 4.34
CA ALA A 150 13.15 9.53 5.64
C ALA A 150 12.12 8.87 6.55
N GLU A 151 12.61 8.00 7.44
CA GLU A 151 11.82 7.38 8.49
C GLU A 151 11.25 8.43 9.44
N GLN A 152 9.99 8.25 9.81
CA GLN A 152 9.31 9.07 10.80
C GLN A 152 8.95 8.25 12.04
N ASP A 153 9.11 8.86 13.21
CA ASP A 153 8.65 8.34 14.51
C ASP A 153 9.10 6.91 14.88
N GLY A 154 10.24 6.45 14.36
CA GLY A 154 10.75 5.11 14.66
C GLY A 154 10.05 3.99 13.91
N SER A 155 9.35 4.29 12.81
CA SER A 155 8.56 3.34 12.03
C SER A 155 9.39 2.21 11.42
N GLY A 156 10.71 2.41 11.25
CA GLY A 156 11.60 1.52 10.50
C GLY A 156 11.49 1.65 8.98
N PHE A 157 10.54 2.42 8.44
CA PHE A 157 10.33 2.57 7.00
C PHE A 157 11.13 3.72 6.43
N SER A 158 11.77 3.50 5.28
CA SER A 158 12.40 4.57 4.51
C SER A 158 12.38 4.20 3.02
N GLY A 159 12.64 5.17 2.16
CA GLY A 159 12.45 4.94 0.74
C GLY A 159 12.92 6.06 -0.17
N ILE A 160 12.51 5.96 -1.42
CA ILE A 160 12.70 6.98 -2.44
C ILE A 160 11.40 7.18 -3.22
N ALA A 161 11.13 8.42 -3.60
CA ALA A 161 10.16 8.77 -4.61
C ALA A 161 10.91 9.21 -5.87
N MET A 162 10.58 8.62 -7.01
CA MET A 162 11.04 9.06 -8.32
C MET A 162 9.90 9.81 -9.01
N LEU A 163 10.12 11.09 -9.32
CA LEU A 163 9.18 11.90 -10.07
C LEU A 163 9.73 12.10 -11.48
N THR A 164 9.07 11.53 -12.47
CA THR A 164 9.48 11.60 -13.87
C THR A 164 8.56 12.55 -14.63
N ALA A 165 9.14 13.54 -15.31
CA ALA A 165 8.39 14.48 -16.11
C ALA A 165 7.79 13.79 -17.34
N ALA A 166 6.46 13.83 -17.49
CA ALA A 166 5.72 13.23 -18.60
C ALA A 166 4.95 14.31 -19.38
N GLY A 167 5.64 15.38 -19.79
CA GLY A 167 5.06 16.50 -20.51
C GLY A 167 4.15 17.35 -19.64
N ARG A 168 2.84 17.07 -19.64
CA ARG A 168 1.84 17.80 -18.84
C ARG A 168 1.43 17.08 -17.55
N SER A 169 1.97 15.89 -17.34
CA SER A 169 1.79 15.09 -16.13
C SER A 169 3.15 14.77 -15.53
N THR A 170 3.11 14.25 -14.30
CA THR A 170 4.27 13.71 -13.59
C THR A 170 3.96 12.29 -13.20
N GLU A 171 4.87 11.37 -13.52
CA GLU A 171 4.79 10.00 -13.07
C GLU A 171 5.55 9.86 -11.76
N VAL A 172 4.88 9.37 -10.72
CA VAL A 172 5.42 9.24 -9.37
C VAL A 172 5.54 7.77 -9.04
N HIS A 173 6.78 7.29 -8.92
CA HIS A 173 7.07 5.95 -8.42
C HIS A 173 7.56 6.04 -6.98
N LEU A 174 6.90 5.34 -6.06
CA LEU A 174 7.32 5.23 -4.68
C LEU A 174 7.95 3.88 -4.45
N TYR A 175 9.07 3.87 -3.75
CA TYR A 175 9.77 2.67 -3.32
C TYR A 175 10.00 2.78 -1.82
N LEU A 176 9.35 1.93 -1.03
CA LEU A 176 9.43 1.93 0.42
C LEU A 176 9.88 0.56 0.92
N ALA A 177 10.82 0.56 1.85
CA ALA A 177 11.25 -0.67 2.51
C ALA A 177 11.39 -0.46 4.01
N ASP A 178 11.14 -1.53 4.75
CA ASP A 178 11.46 -1.62 6.17
C ASP A 178 12.96 -1.90 6.32
N GLY A 179 13.58 -1.24 7.29
CA GLY A 179 14.88 -1.65 7.79
C GLY A 179 16.05 -1.31 6.87
N LEU A 180 15.90 -0.46 5.85
CA LEU A 180 17.02 0.00 5.02
C LEU A 180 18.15 0.63 5.86
N ALA A 181 17.79 1.37 6.91
CA ALA A 181 18.74 1.94 7.86
C ALA A 181 19.43 0.89 8.75
N ARG A 182 18.84 -0.31 8.88
CA ARG A 182 19.39 -1.46 9.62
C ARG A 182 20.24 -2.35 8.72
N GLY A 183 19.87 -2.57 7.44
CA GLY A 183 20.67 -3.34 6.48
C GLY A 183 22.06 -2.77 6.18
N ALA A 184 22.26 -1.46 6.39
CA ALA A 184 23.59 -0.83 6.32
C ALA A 184 24.49 -1.14 7.53
N ARG A 185 23.91 -1.61 8.64
CA ARG A 185 24.60 -2.17 9.80
C ARG A 185 24.40 -3.68 9.71
N GLY A 186 25.25 -4.34 8.91
CA GLY A 186 25.23 -5.80 8.81
C GLY A 186 25.05 -6.42 10.19
N GLU A 187 24.17 -7.42 10.27
CA GLU A 187 23.92 -8.21 11.48
C GLU A 187 25.22 -8.36 12.27
N ASP A 188 25.28 -7.73 13.45
CA ASP A 188 26.23 -8.14 14.48
C ASP A 188 25.84 -9.58 14.79
N VAL A 189 26.50 -10.52 14.13
CA VAL A 189 26.41 -11.93 14.43
C VAL A 189 26.90 -12.05 15.87
N ASP A 190 25.95 -12.21 16.80
CA ASP A 190 26.19 -12.61 18.18
C ASP A 190 27.02 -13.90 18.15
N HIS A 191 28.33 -13.74 18.19
CA HIS A 191 29.28 -14.83 18.35
C HIS A 191 29.09 -15.33 19.77
N HIS A 192 28.19 -16.30 19.94
CA HIS A 192 28.11 -17.08 21.16
C HIS A 192 29.49 -17.72 21.37
N ASP A 193 30.22 -17.18 22.35
CA ASP A 193 31.41 -17.80 22.94
C ASP A 193 31.08 -19.25 23.30
N ALA A 194 31.55 -20.18 22.47
CA ALA A 194 31.62 -21.58 22.87
C ALA A 194 32.72 -21.70 23.94
N PRO A 195 32.44 -22.29 25.12
CA PRO A 195 33.45 -22.43 26.15
C PRO A 195 34.58 -23.36 25.66
N ALA A 196 35.82 -22.86 25.70
CA ALA A 196 36.99 -23.64 25.38
C ALA A 196 37.16 -24.82 26.35
N THR A 197 37.13 -26.04 25.82
CA THR A 197 37.51 -27.25 26.57
C THR A 197 39.03 -27.30 26.72
N PRO A 198 39.58 -27.45 27.93
CA PRO A 198 41.03 -27.60 28.11
C PRO A 198 41.45 -29.03 27.73
N VAL A 199 42.40 -29.16 26.79
CA VAL A 199 43.11 -30.43 26.55
C VAL A 199 44.42 -30.37 27.33
N GLY A 200 44.51 -31.17 28.38
CA GLY A 200 45.74 -31.40 29.13
C GLY A 200 46.67 -32.37 28.39
N GLY A 201 47.97 -32.13 28.53
CA GLY A 201 49.07 -32.98 28.08
C GLY A 201 50.41 -32.35 28.45
#